data_AF-A0A4Y2DIB1-F1
#
_entry.id   AF-A0A4Y2DIB1-F1
#
_cell.length_a   1.000
_cell.length_b   1.000
_cell.length_c   1.000
_cell.angle_alpha   90.00
_cell.angle_beta   90.00
_cell.angle_gamma   90.00
#
_symmetry.space_group_name_H-M   'P 1'
#
loop_
_entity.id
_entity.type
_entity.pdbx_description
1 polymer ?
#
loop_
_entity_poly.entity_id
_entity_poly.type
_entity_poly.pdbx_seq_one_letter_code
_entity_poly.pdbx_strand_id
1 'polypeptide(L)'
;MGKENPIQMHPLLVHSRKVTVWCGFIAAFIVVPFFFKEIGPSGPVTCKVNGTRYDSLLCNQLISTVQHCGCVNSTIFIQDGAPLHIATPVKHLFNLHFGND
;
A
#
# COMPACT_ATOMS: atom_id res chain seq x y z
N MET A 1 -26.22 51.59 4.04
CA MET A 1 -24.90 50.99 3.76
C MET A 1 -24.61 49.95 4.85
N GLY A 2 -25.01 48.70 4.61
CA GLY A 2 -24.84 47.59 5.56
C GLY A 2 -23.44 46.99 5.41
N LYS A 3 -22.74 46.79 6.52
CA LYS A 3 -21.37 46.26 6.54
C LYS A 3 -21.50 44.74 6.58
N GLU A 4 -21.24 44.06 5.46
CA GLU A 4 -21.22 42.60 5.41
C GLU A 4 -19.99 42.09 6.17
N ASN A 5 -20.23 41.19 7.14
CA ASN A 5 -19.19 40.53 7.91
C ASN A 5 -18.46 39.53 7.01
N PRO A 6 -17.13 39.59 6.85
CA PRO A 6 -16.42 38.57 6.10
C PRO A 6 -16.35 37.31 6.97
N ILE A 7 -17.30 36.39 6.76
CA ILE A 7 -17.24 35.05 7.36
C ILE A 7 -16.02 34.36 6.74
N GLN A 8 -14.89 34.40 7.44
CA GLN A 8 -13.69 33.69 7.05
C GLN A 8 -13.91 32.19 7.37
N MET A 9 -14.33 31.43 6.36
CA MET A 9 -14.44 29.98 6.45
C MET A 9 -13.04 29.36 6.51
N HIS A 10 -12.66 28.84 7.68
CA HIS A 10 -11.56 27.89 7.77
C HIS A 10 -12.11 26.49 7.48
N PRO A 11 -11.67 25.80 6.41
CA PRO A 11 -12.07 24.43 6.17
C PRO A 11 -11.51 23.58 7.31
N LEU A 12 -12.38 23.11 8.20
CA LEU A 12 -12.01 22.12 9.20
C LEU A 12 -11.86 20.78 8.46
N LEU A 13 -10.64 20.25 8.44
CA LEU A 13 -10.36 18.96 7.83
C LEU A 13 -11.12 17.90 8.63
N VAL A 14 -12.25 17.43 8.11
CA VAL A 14 -13.21 16.54 8.82
C VAL A 14 -12.62 15.14 9.15
N HIS A 15 -11.34 14.93 8.84
CA HIS A 15 -10.69 13.64 8.78
C HIS A 15 -9.34 13.78 9.48
N SER A 16 -9.08 13.00 10.52
CA SER A 16 -7.74 12.91 11.10
C SER A 16 -6.74 12.45 10.02
N ARG A 17 -5.50 12.95 10.09
CA ARG A 17 -4.42 12.49 9.20
C ARG A 17 -4.22 10.99 9.42
N LYS A 18 -4.50 10.18 8.40
CA LYS A 18 -4.28 8.73 8.40
C LYS A 18 -3.04 8.39 7.58
N VAL A 19 -2.42 7.26 7.90
CA VAL A 19 -1.32 6.68 7.13
C VAL A 19 -1.75 5.29 6.70
N THR A 20 -1.51 4.96 5.44
CA THR A 20 -1.73 3.61 4.92
C THR A 20 -0.40 2.89 4.89
N VAL A 21 -0.36 1.72 5.51
CA VAL A 21 0.83 0.87 5.61
C VAL A 21 0.46 -0.51 5.10
N TRP A 22 1.38 -1.13 4.37
CA TRP A 22 1.35 -2.56 4.09
C TRP A 22 2.45 -3.26 4.88
N CYS A 23 2.19 -4.45 5.39
CA CYS A 23 3.20 -5.28 6.04
C CYS A 23 2.91 -6.75 5.74
N GLY A 24 3.95 -7.52 5.46
CA GLY A 24 3.87 -8.95 5.24
C GLY A 24 4.60 -9.67 6.36
N PHE A 25 4.08 -10.83 6.76
CA PHE A 25 4.69 -11.66 7.80
C PHE A 25 4.86 -13.07 7.24
N ILE A 26 6.05 -13.63 7.39
CA ILE A 26 6.34 -15.03 7.14
C ILE A 26 6.81 -15.63 8.47
N ALA A 27 6.61 -16.93 8.69
CA ALA A 27 6.98 -17.60 9.93
C ALA A 27 8.45 -17.33 10.36
N ALA A 28 9.34 -17.09 9.40
CA ALA A 28 10.77 -16.86 9.65
C ALA A 28 11.16 -15.38 9.87
N PHE A 29 10.42 -14.40 9.30
CA PHE A 29 10.76 -12.98 9.39
C PHE A 29 9.61 -12.06 8.95
N ILE A 30 9.76 -10.77 9.26
CA ILE A 30 8.82 -9.71 8.87
C ILE A 30 9.29 -9.08 7.56
N VAL A 31 8.41 -8.99 6.57
CA VAL A 31 8.61 -8.14 5.40
C VAL A 31 8.32 -6.71 5.84
N VAL A 32 9.36 -5.87 5.82
CA VAL A 32 9.38 -4.50 6.36
C VAL A 32 8.09 -3.71 6.03
N PRO A 33 7.54 -2.93 6.99
CA PRO A 33 6.37 -2.10 6.73
C PRO A 33 6.63 -1.10 5.61
N PHE A 34 5.79 -1.13 4.58
CA PHE A 34 5.82 -0.18 3.47
C PHE A 34 4.76 0.90 3.66
N PHE A 35 5.19 2.16 3.60
CA PHE A 35 4.30 3.31 3.74
C PHE A 35 3.86 3.86 2.38
N PHE A 36 2.56 3.94 2.14
CA PHE A 36 2.03 4.62 0.96
C PHE A 36 2.08 6.14 1.18
N LYS A 37 3.17 6.76 0.71
CA LYS A 37 3.42 8.20 0.80
C LYS A 37 3.93 8.74 -0.54
N GLU A 38 3.65 10.01 -0.79
CA GLU A 38 4.22 10.80 -1.89
C GLU A 38 4.86 12.07 -1.36
N ILE A 39 5.87 12.59 -2.06
CA ILE A 39 6.54 13.82 -1.68
C ILE A 39 5.67 15.00 -2.14
N GLY A 40 5.03 15.66 -1.20
CA GLY A 40 4.33 16.92 -1.43
C GLY A 40 5.22 18.14 -1.15
N PRO A 41 4.71 19.36 -1.41
CA PRO A 41 5.46 20.60 -1.20
C PRO A 41 5.95 20.81 0.24
N SER A 42 5.29 20.18 1.21
CA SER A 42 5.62 20.27 2.65
C SER A 42 6.12 18.95 3.24
N GLY A 43 6.58 18.02 2.38
CA GLY A 43 7.08 16.71 2.79
C GLY A 43 6.11 15.55 2.50
N PRO A 44 6.32 14.38 3.12
CA PRO A 44 5.56 13.18 2.80
C PRO A 44 4.07 13.28 3.15
N VAL A 45 3.21 13.03 2.17
CA VAL A 45 1.76 12.99 2.30
C VAL A 45 1.27 11.57 2.03
N THR A 46 0.35 11.08 2.86
CA THR A 46 -0.26 9.76 2.65
C THR A 46 -0.97 9.72 1.30
N CYS A 47 -0.71 8.68 0.53
CA CYS A 47 -1.25 8.53 -0.80
C CYS A 47 -2.21 7.32 -0.86
N LYS A 48 -3.23 7.40 -1.72
CA LYS A 48 -4.20 6.31 -1.89
C LYS A 48 -3.51 5.09 -2.49
N VAL A 49 -3.87 3.89 -2.02
CA VAL A 49 -3.42 2.64 -2.65
C VAL A 49 -4.13 2.49 -3.99
N ASN A 50 -3.37 2.29 -5.05
CA ASN A 50 -3.87 2.01 -6.40
C ASN A 50 -3.09 0.84 -7.01
N GLY A 51 -3.53 0.35 -8.17
CA GLY A 51 -2.99 -0.88 -8.75
C GLY A 51 -1.50 -0.80 -9.02
N THR A 52 -1.04 0.30 -9.62
CA THR A 52 0.38 0.52 -9.92
C THR A 52 1.24 0.56 -8.65
N ARG A 53 0.77 1.23 -7.59
CA ARG A 53 1.49 1.31 -6.31
C ARG A 53 1.50 -0.02 -5.59
N TYR A 54 0.42 -0.78 -5.66
CA TYR A 54 0.34 -2.12 -5.08
C TYR A 54 1.22 -3.11 -5.83
N ASP A 55 1.19 -3.09 -7.16
CA ASP A 55 2.09 -3.89 -8.00
C ASP A 55 3.57 -3.58 -7.72
N SER A 56 3.93 -2.29 -7.67
CA SER A 56 5.29 -1.85 -7.32
C SER A 56 5.71 -2.32 -5.92
N LEU A 57 4.80 -2.28 -4.95
CA LEU A 57 5.04 -2.83 -3.61
C LEU A 57 5.32 -4.34 -3.68
N LEU A 58 4.47 -5.11 -4.38
CA LEU A 58 4.61 -6.56 -4.46
C LEU A 58 5.94 -6.95 -5.11
N CYS A 59 6.29 -6.34 -6.23
CA CYS A 59 7.54 -6.61 -6.94
C CYS A 59 8.78 -6.20 -6.12
N ASN A 60 8.81 -4.94 -5.66
CA ASN A 60 10.02 -4.36 -5.09
C ASN A 60 10.25 -4.72 -3.61
N GLN A 61 9.19 -5.07 -2.88
CA GLN A 61 9.29 -5.39 -1.45
C GLN A 61 9.03 -6.87 -1.20
N LEU A 62 7.81 -7.36 -1.47
CA LEU A 62 7.44 -8.73 -1.12
C LEU A 62 8.27 -9.76 -1.90
N ILE A 63 8.17 -9.76 -3.22
CA ILE A 63 8.82 -10.77 -4.08
C ILE A 63 10.34 -10.68 -3.91
N SER A 64 10.89 -9.47 -3.95
CA SER A 64 12.33 -9.26 -3.72
C SER A 64 12.79 -9.82 -2.37
N THR A 65 12.05 -9.57 -1.29
CA THR A 65 12.42 -10.07 0.05
C THR A 65 12.32 -11.60 0.12
N VAL A 66 11.25 -12.18 -0.43
CA VAL A 66 11.02 -13.63 -0.41
C VAL A 66 12.04 -14.37 -1.29
N GLN A 67 12.42 -13.79 -2.42
CA GLN A 67 13.50 -14.32 -3.26
C GLN A 67 14.85 -14.24 -2.55
N HIS A 68 15.16 -13.10 -1.92
CA HIS A 68 16.43 -12.92 -1.21
C HIS A 68 16.57 -13.88 -0.01
N CYS A 69 15.47 -14.23 0.67
CA CYS A 69 15.51 -15.22 1.75
C CYS A 69 15.53 -16.68 1.24
N GLY A 70 15.33 -16.91 -0.06
CA GLY A 70 15.22 -18.26 -0.63
C GLY A 70 13.92 -18.98 -0.28
N CYS A 71 12.85 -18.26 0.11
CA CYS A 71 11.63 -18.86 0.65
C CYS A 71 10.48 -18.94 -0.37
N VAL A 72 10.73 -18.67 -1.65
CA VAL A 72 9.69 -18.60 -2.69
C VAL A 72 8.82 -19.85 -2.71
N ASN A 73 9.44 -21.03 -2.76
CA ASN A 73 8.74 -22.32 -2.85
C ASN A 73 8.09 -22.76 -1.53
N SER A 74 8.38 -22.09 -0.42
CA SER A 74 7.81 -22.41 0.90
C SER A 74 6.84 -21.34 1.39
N THR A 75 6.54 -20.34 0.57
CA THR A 75 5.69 -19.21 0.95
C THR A 75 4.29 -19.39 0.37
N ILE A 76 3.32 -19.57 1.26
CA ILE A 76 1.89 -19.43 0.93
C ILE A 76 1.50 -17.98 1.23
N PHE A 77 1.04 -17.26 0.21
CA PHE A 77 0.62 -15.86 0.37
C PHE A 77 -0.87 -15.76 0.67
N ILE A 78 -1.23 -15.04 1.75
CA ILE A 78 -2.62 -14.83 2.19
C ILE A 78 -2.88 -13.31 2.28
N GLN A 79 -3.99 -12.87 1.71
CA GLN A 79 -4.45 -11.47 1.74
C GLN A 79 -5.98 -11.42 1.78
N ASP A 80 -6.54 -10.23 2.03
CA ASP A 80 -7.99 -10.01 2.00
C ASP A 80 -8.57 -9.97 0.56
N GLY A 81 -9.90 -9.91 0.47
CA GLY A 81 -10.63 -9.83 -0.79
C GLY A 81 -10.80 -8.43 -1.37
N ALA A 82 -10.00 -7.44 -0.98
CA ALA A 82 -10.16 -6.07 -1.49
C ALA A 82 -9.99 -6.05 -3.02
N PRO A 83 -10.77 -5.23 -3.76
CA PRO A 83 -10.81 -5.29 -5.23
C PRO A 83 -9.44 -5.20 -5.91
N LEU A 84 -8.53 -4.41 -5.33
CA LEU A 84 -7.18 -4.25 -5.85
C LEU A 84 -6.31 -5.49 -5.65
N HIS A 85 -6.48 -6.17 -4.52
CA HIS A 85 -5.70 -7.33 -4.13
C HIS A 85 -6.08 -8.54 -4.98
N ILE A 86 -7.33 -8.64 -5.45
CA ILE A 86 -7.81 -9.73 -6.31
C ILE A 86 -7.84 -9.39 -7.80
N ALA A 87 -7.27 -8.24 -8.19
CA ALA A 87 -7.22 -7.81 -9.57
C ALA A 87 -6.39 -8.79 -10.44
N THR A 88 -6.73 -8.90 -11.73
CA THR A 88 -6.06 -9.82 -12.67
C THR A 88 -4.53 -9.67 -12.68
N PRO A 89 -3.95 -8.46 -12.72
CA PRO A 89 -2.48 -8.32 -12.70
C PRO A 89 -1.85 -8.91 -11.44
N VAL A 90 -2.46 -8.68 -10.28
CA VAL A 90 -1.98 -9.19 -8.98
C VAL A 90 -2.07 -10.72 -8.93
N LYS A 91 -3.19 -11.30 -9.41
CA LYS A 91 -3.33 -12.76 -9.50
C LYS A 91 -2.29 -13.38 -10.42
N HIS A 92 -2.02 -12.77 -11.56
CA HIS A 92 -1.00 -13.27 -12.49
C HIS A 92 0.40 -13.23 -11.86
N LEU A 93 0.73 -12.12 -11.18
CA LEU A 93 1.98 -11.97 -10.45
C LEU A 93 2.15 -13.04 -9.36
N PHE A 94 1.10 -13.32 -8.58
CA PHE A 94 1.17 -14.37 -7.57
C PHE A 94 1.25 -15.76 -8.16
N ASN A 95 0.51 -16.06 -9.23
CA ASN A 95 0.63 -17.35 -9.90
C ASN A 95 2.04 -17.59 -10.45
N LEU A 96 2.70 -16.54 -10.97
CA LEU A 96 4.07 -16.64 -11.47
C LEU A 96 5.09 -16.98 -10.38
N HIS A 97 4.91 -16.45 -9.16
CA HIS A 97 5.90 -16.58 -8.08
C HIS A 97 5.55 -17.63 -7.02
N PHE A 98 4.27 -17.93 -6.82
CA PHE A 98 3.76 -18.80 -5.76
C PHE A 98 2.78 -19.87 -6.27
N GLY A 99 2.43 -19.86 -7.56
CA GLY A 99 1.40 -20.75 -8.12
C GLY A 99 1.91 -22.10 -8.64
N ASN A 100 3.20 -22.39 -8.46
CA ASN A 100 3.75 -23.71 -8.78
C ASN A 100 3.66 -24.60 -7.54
N ASP A 101 2.56 -25.33 -7.44
CA ASP A 101 2.47 -26.59 -6.70
C ASP A 101 2.48 -27.76 -7.72
#